data_AF-A0A661QJ74-F1
#
_entry.id   AF-A0A661QJ74-F1
#
_cell.length_a   1.000
_cell.length_b   1.000
_cell.length_c   1.000
_cell.angle_alpha   90.00
_cell.angle_beta   90.00
_cell.angle_gamma   90.00
#
_symmetry.space_group_name_H-M   'P 1'
#
loop_
_entity.id
_entity.type
_entity.pdbx_description
1 polymer ?
#
loop_
_entity_poly.entity_id
_entity_poly.type
_entity_poly.pdbx_seq_one_letter_code
_entity_poly.pdbx_strand_id
1 'polypeptide(L)'
;MFWFIILLLVIGAGFYFYQKIISIEREIHAEQELAAAHNVPAQETEKQPAAAPQMTVFDSGSSPETVAQKRTDPTTLEKTILEEVTKQAGIKQTDLYPLFAATNKKQLQKLIKEMADNGKLKREKKSSSYLLYPV
;
A
#
# COMPACT_ATOMS: atom_id res chain seq x y z
N MET A 1 -5.03 -28.10 -35.25
CA MET A 1 -4.57 -29.00 -34.16
C MET A 1 -3.51 -28.36 -33.26
N PHE A 2 -2.46 -27.72 -33.79
CA PHE A 2 -1.37 -27.13 -32.99
C PHE A 2 -1.78 -25.99 -32.02
N TRP A 3 -2.79 -25.19 -32.38
CA TRP A 3 -3.29 -24.10 -31.52
C TRP A 3 -3.77 -24.61 -30.14
N PHE A 4 -4.42 -25.78 -30.09
CA PHE A 4 -4.93 -26.32 -28.82
C PHE A 4 -3.80 -26.65 -27.84
N ILE A 5 -2.62 -27.03 -28.33
CA ILE A 5 -1.44 -27.30 -27.50
C ILE A 5 -0.94 -25.99 -26.88
N ILE A 6 -0.89 -24.91 -27.67
CA ILE A 6 -0.51 -23.58 -27.18
C ILE A 6 -1.53 -23.07 -26.16
N LEU A 7 -2.83 -23.25 -26.43
CA LEU A 7 -3.90 -22.87 -25.51
C LEU A 7 -3.78 -23.61 -24.17
N LEU A 8 -3.55 -24.92 -24.20
CA LEU A 8 -3.33 -25.73 -23.01
C LEU A 8 -2.09 -25.28 -22.22
N LEU A 9 -1.01 -24.92 -22.92
CA LEU A 9 0.23 -24.45 -22.29
C LEU A 9 0.02 -23.10 -21.59
N VAL A 10 -0.71 -22.18 -22.22
CA VAL A 10 -1.05 -20.88 -21.60
C VAL A 10 -1.94 -21.05 -20.38
N ILE A 11 -2.96 -21.92 -20.46
CA ILE A 11 -3.85 -22.20 -19.32
C ILE A 11 -3.07 -22.88 -18.19
N GLY A 12 -2.23 -23.87 -18.50
CA GLY A 12 -1.40 -24.57 -17.52
C GLY A 12 -0.39 -23.64 -16.85
N ALA A 13 0.28 -22.79 -17.63
CA ALA A 13 1.20 -21.78 -17.10
C ALA A 13 0.44 -20.78 -16.21
N GLY A 14 -0.70 -20.25 -16.66
CA GLY A 14 -1.53 -19.35 -15.87
C GLY A 14 -1.95 -19.95 -14.53
N PHE A 15 -2.37 -21.22 -14.53
CA PHE A 15 -2.73 -21.95 -13.31
C PHE A 15 -1.54 -22.15 -12.38
N TYR A 16 -0.37 -22.51 -12.91
CA TYR A 16 0.86 -22.67 -12.13
C TYR A 16 1.27 -21.35 -11.46
N PHE A 17 1.27 -20.24 -12.20
CA PHE A 17 1.57 -18.92 -11.63
C PHE A 17 0.55 -18.51 -10.57
N TYR A 18 -0.74 -18.80 -10.77
CA TYR A 18 -1.78 -18.52 -9.79
C TYR A 18 -1.54 -19.28 -8.47
N GLN A 19 -1.24 -20.57 -8.54
CA GLN A 19 -0.90 -21.36 -7.35
C GLN A 19 0.38 -20.87 -6.67
N LYS A 20 1.41 -20.51 -7.46
CA LYS A 20 2.68 -19.99 -6.94
C LYS A 20 2.45 -18.71 -6.12
N ILE A 21 1.61 -17.79 -6.61
CA ILE A 21 1.29 -16.54 -5.92
C ILE A 21 0.54 -16.81 -4.60
N ILE A 22 -0.44 -17.72 -4.60
CA ILE A 22 -1.18 -18.09 -3.38
C ILE A 22 -0.27 -18.73 -2.32
N SER A 23 0.69 -19.56 -2.73
CA SER A 23 1.66 -20.15 -1.81
C SER A 23 2.48 -19.09 -1.09
N ILE A 24 2.96 -18.09 -1.84
CA ILE A 24 3.76 -16.98 -1.31
C ILE A 24 2.93 -16.14 -0.32
N GLU A 25 1.66 -15.85 -0.63
CA GLU A 25 0.77 -15.15 0.31
C GLU A 25 0.60 -15.91 1.63
N ARG A 26 0.45 -17.24 1.57
CA ARG A 26 0.32 -18.08 2.77
C ARG A 26 1.61 -18.12 3.59
N GLU A 27 2.77 -18.19 2.96
CA GLU A 27 4.08 -18.15 3.63
C GLU A 27 4.28 -16.82 4.37
N ILE A 28 3.93 -15.69 3.75
CA ILE A 28 4.04 -14.36 4.39
C ILE A 28 3.10 -14.24 5.59
N HIS A 29 1.86 -14.73 5.49
CA HIS A 29 0.93 -14.71 6.63
C HIS A 29 1.40 -15.61 7.77
N ALA A 30 1.95 -16.79 7.47
CA ALA A 30 2.51 -17.68 8.49
C ALA A 30 3.74 -17.08 9.18
N GLU A 31 4.62 -16.42 8.44
CA GLU A 31 5.76 -15.70 9.01
C GLU A 31 5.32 -14.48 9.84
N GLN A 32 4.28 -13.76 9.43
CA GLN A 32 3.70 -12.66 10.20
C GLN A 32 3.05 -13.14 11.50
N GLU A 33 2.35 -14.28 11.48
CA GLU A 33 1.79 -14.89 12.69
C GLU A 33 2.89 -15.38 13.63
N LEU A 34 3.97 -15.97 13.10
CA LEU A 34 5.14 -16.36 13.90
C LEU A 34 5.90 -15.14 14.45
N ALA A 35 6.05 -14.08 13.67
CA ALA A 35 6.68 -12.83 14.10
C ALA A 35 5.82 -12.07 15.12
N ALA A 36 4.49 -12.12 14.98
CA ALA A 36 3.55 -11.58 15.96
C ALA A 36 3.55 -12.42 17.25
N ALA A 37 3.63 -13.74 17.14
CA ALA A 37 3.78 -14.64 18.30
C ALA A 37 5.14 -14.47 19.01
N HIS A 38 6.20 -14.16 18.27
CA HIS A 38 7.53 -13.88 18.84
C HIS A 38 7.66 -12.45 19.42
N ASN A 39 6.78 -11.52 19.03
CA ASN A 39 6.67 -10.17 19.60
C ASN A 39 5.52 -10.00 20.59
N VAL A 40 5.07 -11.07 21.25
CA VAL A 40 4.18 -10.95 22.42
C VAL A 40 5.06 -10.69 23.64
N PRO A 41 5.22 -9.45 24.15
CA PRO A 41 5.53 -9.30 25.56
C PRO A 41 4.36 -9.94 26.31
N ALA A 42 4.67 -10.78 27.29
CA ALA A 42 3.69 -11.37 28.19
C ALA A 42 2.66 -10.31 28.63
N GLN A 43 1.47 -10.34 28.03
CA GLN A 43 0.30 -9.73 28.62
C GLN A 43 -0.71 -10.84 28.85
N GLU A 44 -0.94 -10.99 30.13
CA GLU A 44 -1.68 -12.03 30.78
C GLU A 44 -3.07 -12.22 30.19
N THR A 45 -3.45 -13.48 30.21
CA THR A 45 -4.82 -13.94 30.26
C THR A 45 -5.66 -13.09 31.22
N GLU A 46 -6.70 -12.41 30.74
CA GLU A 46 -7.90 -12.28 31.55
C GLU A 46 -9.19 -12.34 30.72
N LYS A 47 -9.95 -13.38 31.01
CA LYS A 47 -11.33 -13.71 30.64
C LYS A 47 -12.30 -12.51 30.70
N GLN A 48 -12.99 -12.28 29.58
CA GLN A 48 -14.47 -12.36 29.43
C GLN A 48 -15.40 -11.44 30.31
N PRO A 49 -16.72 -11.32 30.01
CA PRO A 49 -17.33 -10.17 29.35
C PRO A 49 -18.43 -9.45 30.19
N ALA A 50 -18.64 -8.13 30.02
CA ALA A 50 -19.89 -7.50 30.47
C ALA A 50 -20.17 -6.12 29.83
N ALA A 51 -21.39 -6.02 29.27
CA ALA A 51 -22.27 -4.84 29.19
C ALA A 51 -21.88 -3.62 28.34
N ALA A 52 -22.78 -3.34 27.37
CA ALA A 52 -22.85 -2.14 26.53
C ALA A 52 -23.54 -0.95 27.28
N PRO A 53 -24.01 0.12 26.60
CA PRO A 53 -23.31 1.38 26.27
C PRO A 53 -24.03 2.64 26.85
N GLN A 54 -23.55 3.85 26.48
CA GLN A 54 -24.03 5.23 26.80
C GLN A 54 -23.24 5.89 27.95
N MET A 55 -22.80 7.16 27.91
CA MET A 55 -23.44 8.38 27.40
C MET A 55 -22.37 9.48 27.14
N THR A 56 -22.61 10.29 26.11
CA THR A 56 -22.09 11.65 25.84
C THR A 56 -22.25 12.58 27.07
N VAL A 57 -21.41 13.56 27.45
CA VAL A 57 -20.92 14.81 26.81
C VAL A 57 -19.94 15.44 27.83
N PHE A 58 -18.83 16.06 27.43
CA PHE A 58 -18.43 17.41 27.92
C PHE A 58 -17.32 18.02 27.06
N ASP A 59 -17.52 19.30 26.81
CA ASP A 59 -16.90 20.18 25.82
C ASP A 59 -15.77 21.03 26.44
N SER A 60 -14.98 21.65 25.57
CA SER A 60 -14.07 22.78 25.78
C SER A 60 -12.64 22.52 26.33
N GLY A 61 -11.69 22.51 25.38
CA GLY A 61 -10.76 23.63 25.25
C GLY A 61 -9.45 23.59 26.05
N SER A 62 -8.45 22.84 25.55
CA SER A 62 -7.05 23.27 25.62
C SER A 62 -6.22 22.52 24.58
N SER A 63 -5.57 23.27 23.70
CA SER A 63 -4.45 22.85 22.84
C SER A 63 -3.27 23.74 23.26
N PRO A 64 -1.99 23.37 23.04
CA PRO A 64 -1.51 22.23 22.24
C PRO A 64 -0.40 21.43 22.93
N GLU A 65 -0.33 20.12 22.72
CA GLU A 65 0.93 19.41 22.42
C GLU A 65 0.70 17.89 22.35
N THR A 66 1.26 17.29 21.30
CA THR A 66 1.72 15.90 21.24
C THR A 66 0.60 14.87 21.46
N VAL A 67 -0.05 14.39 20.40
CA VAL A 67 0.54 13.35 19.55
C VAL A 67 0.13 13.60 18.11
N ALA A 68 1.12 13.86 17.25
CA ALA A 68 0.94 13.84 15.81
C ALA A 68 0.60 12.40 15.38
N GLN A 69 -0.68 12.05 15.46
CA GLN A 69 -1.30 11.08 14.60
C GLN A 69 -0.88 11.47 13.18
N LYS A 70 0.04 10.70 12.61
CA LYS A 70 0.46 10.79 11.21
C LYS A 70 -0.72 10.34 10.35
N ARG A 71 -1.80 11.12 10.36
CA ARG A 71 -2.73 11.20 9.24
C ARG A 71 -1.85 11.71 8.11
N THR A 72 -1.37 10.79 7.29
CA THR A 72 -0.73 11.13 6.02
C THR A 72 -1.82 11.77 5.19
N ASP A 73 -2.00 13.08 5.40
CA ASP A 73 -2.90 13.89 4.60
C ASP A 73 -2.47 13.71 3.14
N PRO A 74 -3.42 13.49 2.22
CA PRO A 74 -3.12 13.22 0.82
C PRO A 74 -2.26 14.33 0.22
N THR A 75 -2.45 15.57 0.67
CA THR A 75 -1.65 16.75 0.30
C THR A 75 -0.18 16.68 0.72
N THR A 76 0.14 16.03 1.85
CA THR A 76 1.53 15.86 2.30
C THR A 76 2.23 14.76 1.50
N LEU A 77 1.50 13.70 1.15
CA LEU A 77 1.99 12.65 0.26
C LEU A 77 2.25 13.17 -1.15
N GLU A 78 1.34 13.98 -1.71
CA GLU A 78 1.52 14.60 -3.03
C GLU A 78 2.82 15.42 -3.11
N LYS A 79 3.08 16.24 -2.10
CA LYS A 79 4.30 17.06 -2.03
C LYS A 79 5.55 16.18 -1.98
N THR A 80 5.52 15.14 -1.16
CA THR A 80 6.65 14.20 -1.02
C THR A 80 6.91 13.45 -2.34
N ILE A 81 5.86 13.03 -3.05
CA ILE A 81 5.97 12.39 -4.37
C ILE A 81 6.59 13.36 -5.38
N LEU A 82 6.15 14.61 -5.38
CA LEU A 82 6.64 15.62 -6.31
C LEU A 82 8.11 15.97 -6.04
N GLU A 83 8.51 16.09 -4.78
CA GLU A 83 9.92 16.22 -4.38
C GLU A 83 10.76 15.03 -4.87
N GLU A 84 10.25 13.81 -4.77
CA GLU A 84 11.02 12.64 -5.19
C GLU A 84 11.13 12.54 -6.73
N VAL A 85 10.05 12.88 -7.45
CA VAL A 85 10.04 12.90 -8.92
C VAL A 85 10.87 14.08 -9.47
N THR A 86 10.96 15.20 -8.75
CA THR A 86 11.86 16.31 -9.14
C THR A 86 13.32 15.97 -8.91
N LYS A 87 13.67 15.26 -7.82
CA LYS A 87 15.03 14.73 -7.61
C LYS A 87 15.42 13.71 -8.69
N GLN A 88 14.47 12.85 -9.09
CA GLN A 88 14.68 11.79 -10.06
C GLN A 88 13.67 11.87 -11.21
N ALA A 89 13.87 12.83 -12.11
CA ALA A 89 13.05 12.97 -13.30
C ALA A 89 13.15 11.71 -14.17
N GLY A 90 12.01 11.12 -14.51
CA GLY A 90 11.96 9.87 -15.27
C GLY A 90 12.05 8.61 -14.40
N ILE A 91 11.83 8.71 -13.09
CA ILE A 91 11.69 7.54 -12.22
C ILE A 91 10.52 6.65 -12.68
N LYS A 92 10.72 5.33 -12.67
CA LYS A 92 9.61 4.39 -12.96
C LYS A 92 8.63 4.40 -11.80
N GLN A 93 7.35 4.36 -12.11
CA GLN A 93 6.29 4.29 -11.11
C GLN A 93 6.42 3.07 -10.18
N THR A 94 6.96 1.95 -10.69
CA THR A 94 7.27 0.75 -9.91
C THR A 94 8.34 0.98 -8.86
N ASP A 95 9.32 1.83 -9.16
CA ASP A 95 10.48 2.10 -8.33
C ASP A 95 10.14 3.15 -7.25
N LEU A 96 9.03 3.86 -7.44
CA LEU A 96 8.44 4.76 -6.45
C LEU A 96 7.74 3.98 -5.32
N TYR A 97 7.16 2.81 -5.57
CA TYR A 97 6.38 2.10 -4.56
C TYR A 97 7.17 1.69 -3.30
N PRO A 98 8.42 1.19 -3.39
CA PRO A 98 9.23 0.89 -2.22
C PRO A 98 9.51 2.11 -1.33
N LEU A 99 9.66 3.31 -1.93
CA LEU A 99 9.92 4.56 -1.21
C LEU A 99 8.72 4.99 -0.35
N PHE A 100 7.52 4.57 -0.75
CA PHE A 100 6.27 4.87 -0.06
C PHE A 100 5.62 3.60 0.51
N ALA A 101 6.41 2.61 0.94
CA ALA A 101 5.93 1.33 1.47
C ALA A 101 4.97 1.48 2.69
N ALA A 102 5.05 2.60 3.40
CA ALA A 102 4.11 2.94 4.48
C ALA A 102 2.69 3.29 3.98
N THR A 103 2.50 3.55 2.68
CA THR A 103 1.23 3.93 2.06
C THR A 103 0.66 2.77 1.25
N ASN A 104 -0.66 2.60 1.24
CA ASN A 104 -1.30 1.57 0.43
C ASN A 104 -1.02 1.78 -1.07
N LYS A 105 -0.50 0.75 -1.75
CA LYS A 105 -0.18 0.77 -3.19
C LYS A 105 -1.34 1.26 -4.07
N LYS A 106 -2.59 0.86 -3.76
CA LYS A 106 -3.77 1.30 -4.53
C LYS A 106 -4.03 2.79 -4.36
N GLN A 107 -3.87 3.31 -3.15
CA GLN A 107 -4.01 4.74 -2.86
C GLN A 107 -2.93 5.54 -3.58
N LEU A 108 -1.69 5.07 -3.54
CA LEU A 108 -0.57 5.71 -4.25
C LEU A 108 -0.76 5.71 -5.77
N GLN A 109 -1.24 4.61 -6.35
CA GLN A 109 -1.58 4.55 -7.78
C GLN A 109 -2.69 5.53 -8.16
N LYS A 110 -3.74 5.62 -7.34
CA LYS A 110 -4.83 6.58 -7.54
C LYS A 110 -4.31 8.01 -7.44
N LEU A 111 -3.48 8.30 -6.44
CA LEU A 111 -2.91 9.63 -6.22
C LEU A 111 -2.00 10.07 -7.38
N ILE A 112 -1.10 9.19 -7.84
CA ILE A 112 -0.23 9.47 -9.01
C ILE A 112 -1.05 9.72 -10.28
N LYS A 113 -2.17 8.99 -10.44
CA LYS A 113 -3.09 9.23 -11.55
C LYS A 113 -3.75 10.60 -11.43
N GLU A 114 -4.32 10.93 -10.27
CA GLU A 114 -4.94 12.23 -10.01
C GLU A 114 -3.94 13.38 -10.17
N MET A 115 -2.70 13.24 -9.70
CA MET A 115 -1.65 14.25 -9.89
C MET A 115 -1.30 14.46 -11.36
N ALA A 116 -1.33 13.40 -12.17
CA ALA A 116 -1.10 13.52 -13.61
C ALA A 116 -2.29 14.16 -14.34
N ASP A 117 -3.52 13.78 -13.96
CA ASP A 117 -4.75 14.37 -14.50
C ASP A 117 -4.85 15.87 -14.13
N ASN A 118 -4.35 16.26 -12.95
CA ASN A 118 -4.25 17.66 -12.50
C ASN A 118 -3.05 18.42 -13.09
N GLY A 119 -2.23 17.80 -13.96
CA GLY A 119 -1.08 18.44 -14.58
C GLY A 119 0.10 18.74 -13.65
N LYS A 120 0.15 18.15 -12.44
CA LYS A 120 1.28 18.28 -11.51
C LYS A 120 2.44 17.33 -11.86
N LEU A 121 2.14 16.25 -12.58
CA LEU A 121 3.11 15.23 -13.00
C LEU A 121 2.83 14.83 -14.45
N LYS A 122 3.90 14.56 -15.21
CA LYS A 122 3.76 13.97 -16.54
C LYS A 122 4.03 12.47 -16.46
N ARG A 123 3.13 11.68 -17.04
CA ARG A 123 3.24 10.22 -17.13
C ARG A 123 3.53 9.81 -18.56
N GLU A 124 4.65 9.12 -18.77
CA GLU A 124 4.98 8.54 -20.08
C GLU A 124 5.02 7.03 -20.00
N LYS A 125 4.25 6.35 -20.84
CA LYS A 125 4.22 4.89 -20.88
C LYS A 125 5.50 4.39 -21.55
N LYS A 126 6.33 3.63 -20.81
CA LYS A 126 7.53 2.96 -21.34
C LYS A 126 7.46 1.47 -21.05
N SER A 127 7.16 0.70 -22.10
CA SER A 127 6.95 -0.75 -22.02
C SER A 127 5.81 -1.11 -21.05
N SER A 128 6.11 -1.82 -19.96
CA SER A 128 5.16 -2.29 -18.94
C SER A 128 5.01 -1.33 -17.74
N SER A 129 5.73 -0.21 -17.71
CA SER A 129 5.69 0.76 -16.60
C SER A 129 5.49 2.19 -17.11
N TYR A 130 5.20 3.10 -16.18
CA TYR A 130 5.10 4.53 -16.46
C TYR A 130 6.33 5.23 -15.88
N LEU A 131 6.97 6.08 -16.69
CA LEU A 131 7.94 7.04 -16.20
C LEU A 131 7.20 8.28 -15.70
N LEU A 132 7.66 8.80 -14.57
CA LEU A 132 7.13 9.99 -13.94
C LEU A 132 8.12 11.13 -14.14
N TYR A 133 7.63 12.25 -14.64
CA TYR A 133 8.40 13.48 -14.81
C TYR A 133 7.71 14.63 -14.07
N PRO A 134 8.47 15.58 -13.52
CA PRO A 134 7.90 16.84 -13.07
C PRO A 134 7.37 17.62 -14.28
N VAL A 135 6.32 18.42 -14.07
CA VAL A 135 5.75 19.34 -15.08
C VAL A 135 6.35 20.72 -14.88
#